data_AF-A0AAU8LRM6-F1
#
_entry.id   AF-A0AAU8LRM6-F1
#
_cell.length_a   1.000
_cell.length_b   1.000
_cell.length_c   1.000
_cell.angle_alpha   90.00
_cell.angle_beta   90.00
_cell.angle_gamma   90.00
#
_symmetry.space_group_name_H-M   'P 1'
#
loop_
_entity.id
_entity.type
_entity.pdbx_description
1 polymer ?
#
loop_
_entity_poly.entity_id
_entity_poly.type
_entity_poly.pdbx_seq_one_letter_code
_entity_poly.pdbx_strand_id
1 'polypeptide(L)'
;MEDVSKKLGRIALAGTCLFAGLGLAASGAMAASSIDSWNIYYGHLHNHTTVSDGSGSPDQAYSTAKAAGLDFFSTADHAESTTSTEYNLVKTTADNYNEDGVFTAFWGFEWSSGTHGHVTVVYADDICRSSESATDTFSEFLAWLSTRETVAIFNHPGRESQAFEHYDGAVSDKFIGMELWNKQDFFDVYYYNDGFHTNDGGMGHYDEALLRGWKIGASGSEDNHGTDWGTDSTYAMAILADNQTRTDLYNAMKAHRIYSTADKNLGLYFAMDGEVMGSEIEGGSNSVIIKANDGGNEIVDTIELLKNGVVINTWYPNSSTPVITDTVTSADGDYFYCRIMQADGDEAISSPIFIAGDTPIDNDGDSYYSDVDCNDNDDLIYPGATESCTDGIDNDCDQTVDCNDSDCSSDPSCQVDCSVYTNKGTCDGDSSCYWDKSSKTCLGH
;
A
#
# COMPACT_ATOMS: atom_id res chain seq x y z
N MET A 1 69.47 6.35 63.33
CA MET A 1 70.66 5.66 62.80
C MET A 1 70.24 5.09 61.47
N GLU A 2 70.22 5.96 60.46
CA GLU A 2 71.28 6.03 59.42
C GLU A 2 71.16 4.80 58.50
N ASP A 3 70.83 4.95 57.21
CA ASP A 3 71.70 5.64 56.25
C ASP A 3 70.94 6.23 55.04
N VAL A 4 71.62 7.16 54.38
CA VAL A 4 71.15 8.22 53.50
C VAL A 4 71.81 8.07 52.11
N SER A 5 70.99 8.18 51.05
CA SER A 5 71.29 8.84 49.76
C SER A 5 72.38 8.33 48.81
N LYS A 6 72.00 8.19 47.54
CA LYS A 6 72.57 8.81 46.30
C LYS A 6 72.27 7.89 45.09
N LYS A 7 72.02 8.32 43.85
CA LYS A 7 71.67 9.58 43.16
C LYS A 7 71.51 9.20 41.67
N LEU A 8 70.52 9.79 40.99
CA LEU A 8 70.48 10.23 39.57
C LEU A 8 70.56 9.21 38.41
N GLY A 9 69.56 9.30 37.51
CA GLY A 9 69.67 8.90 36.10
C GLY A 9 68.32 8.89 35.37
N ARG A 10 67.99 9.98 34.68
CA ARG A 10 66.80 10.15 33.82
C ARG A 10 66.72 9.08 32.73
N ILE A 11 65.51 8.66 32.35
CA ILE A 11 64.99 8.64 30.97
C ILE A 11 63.47 8.46 31.05
N ALA A 12 62.75 9.38 30.42
CA ALA A 12 61.32 9.28 30.18
C ALA A 12 61.07 8.30 29.03
N LEU A 13 60.10 7.41 29.17
CA LEU A 13 59.27 6.95 28.06
C LEU A 13 57.92 6.54 28.65
N ALA A 14 56.86 7.22 28.21
CA ALA A 14 55.48 6.91 28.56
C ALA A 14 55.16 5.50 28.04
N GLY A 15 54.98 4.56 28.98
CA GLY A 15 54.45 3.24 28.69
C GLY A 15 52.93 3.29 28.69
N THR A 16 52.35 3.17 27.51
CA THR A 16 50.93 2.99 27.26
C THR A 16 50.39 1.85 28.14
N CYS A 17 49.41 2.17 29.00
CA CYS A 17 48.62 1.16 29.68
C CYS A 17 47.78 0.45 28.61
N LEU A 18 48.19 -0.76 28.20
CA LEU A 18 47.35 -1.65 27.41
C LEU A 18 46.19 -2.08 28.32
N PHE A 19 45.03 -1.41 28.18
CA PHE A 19 43.77 -2.03 28.54
C PHE A 19 43.58 -3.21 27.59
N ALA A 20 43.78 -4.43 28.09
CA ALA A 20 43.23 -5.61 27.47
C ALA A 20 41.71 -5.52 27.61
N GLY A 21 41.07 -4.78 26.69
CA GLY A 21 39.65 -4.92 26.46
C GLY A 21 39.41 -6.36 26.03
N LEU A 22 38.73 -7.13 26.88
CA LEU A 22 37.96 -8.25 26.38
C LEU A 22 36.95 -7.64 25.41
N GLY A 23 37.28 -7.64 24.11
CA GLY A 23 36.28 -7.51 23.09
C GLY A 23 35.35 -8.70 23.25
N LEU A 24 34.14 -8.45 23.78
CA LEU A 24 33.02 -9.29 23.43
C LEU A 24 32.90 -9.14 21.90
N ALA A 25 33.37 -10.16 21.18
CA ALA A 25 32.94 -10.34 19.81
C ALA A 25 31.43 -10.57 19.89
N ALA A 26 30.65 -9.58 19.43
CA ALA A 26 29.26 -9.78 19.09
C ALA A 26 29.22 -10.89 18.02
N SER A 27 28.69 -12.03 18.40
CA SER A 27 28.44 -13.16 17.52
C SER A 27 27.00 -13.09 17.02
N GLY A 28 26.80 -12.93 15.72
CA GLY A 28 25.51 -13.02 15.04
C GLY A 28 25.61 -12.36 13.67
N ALA A 29 25.22 -13.04 12.59
CA ALA A 29 25.48 -12.63 11.22
C ALA A 29 24.83 -11.28 10.85
N MET A 30 25.54 -10.44 10.10
CA MET A 30 24.99 -9.23 9.45
C MET A 30 25.05 -9.43 7.94
N ALA A 31 23.89 -9.47 7.26
CA ALA A 31 23.59 -8.75 6.01
C ALA A 31 22.32 -9.25 5.27
N ALA A 32 21.18 -8.57 5.35
CA ALA A 32 20.85 -7.76 4.17
C ALA A 32 20.81 -6.26 4.49
N SER A 33 21.91 -5.57 4.20
CA SER A 33 21.97 -4.10 4.21
C SER A 33 21.66 -3.48 2.85
N SER A 34 21.38 -4.31 1.85
CA SER A 34 20.97 -3.90 0.51
C SER A 34 20.46 -5.10 -0.29
N ILE A 35 19.52 -4.87 -1.20
CA ILE A 35 19.10 -5.84 -2.22
C ILE A 35 18.96 -5.15 -3.57
N ASP A 36 19.48 -5.79 -4.61
CA ASP A 36 19.66 -5.16 -5.91
C ASP A 36 20.42 -3.82 -5.79
N SER A 37 19.83 -2.69 -6.22
CA SER A 37 20.40 -1.34 -6.03
C SER A 37 19.90 -0.60 -4.79
N TRP A 38 19.04 -1.21 -3.96
CA TRP A 38 18.39 -0.53 -2.83
C TRP A 38 19.04 -0.87 -1.51
N ASN A 39 19.15 0.12 -0.61
CA ASN A 39 19.41 -0.16 0.81
C ASN A 39 18.10 -0.57 1.48
N ILE A 40 18.20 -1.44 2.49
CA ILE A 40 17.06 -1.90 3.29
C ILE A 40 17.28 -1.41 4.71
N TYR A 41 16.24 -0.82 5.29
CA TYR A 41 16.22 -0.35 6.67
C TYR A 41 15.09 -1.06 7.42
N TYR A 42 15.34 -1.54 8.63
CA TYR A 42 14.38 -2.29 9.44
C TYR A 42 13.97 -1.52 10.68
N GLY A 43 12.69 -1.53 11.02
CA GLY A 43 12.18 -0.72 12.12
C GLY A 43 10.71 -0.95 12.45
N HIS A 44 10.22 -0.14 13.40
CA HIS A 44 8.87 -0.21 13.93
C HIS A 44 8.28 1.19 14.07
N LEU A 45 7.00 1.38 13.73
CA LEU A 45 6.34 2.70 13.74
C LEU A 45 5.20 2.83 14.75
N HIS A 46 4.80 1.74 15.38
CA HIS A 46 3.68 1.67 16.31
C HIS A 46 4.15 0.98 17.60
N ASN A 47 4.37 1.80 18.64
CA ASN A 47 4.92 1.42 19.94
C ASN A 47 4.49 2.42 21.01
N HIS A 48 4.32 1.99 22.25
CA HIS A 48 3.77 2.80 23.33
C HIS A 48 4.78 3.07 24.43
N THR A 49 4.55 4.15 25.17
CA THR A 49 5.39 4.59 26.29
C THR A 49 4.51 4.99 27.48
N THR A 50 5.13 5.48 28.54
CA THR A 50 4.44 6.08 29.70
C THR A 50 3.63 7.35 29.39
N VAL A 51 3.67 7.84 28.15
CA VAL A 51 2.79 8.93 27.70
C VAL A 51 1.34 8.44 27.55
N SER A 52 1.14 7.16 27.22
CA SER A 52 -0.16 6.51 27.24
C SER A 52 -0.18 5.33 28.23
N ASP A 53 -0.24 4.09 27.75
CA ASP A 53 -0.37 2.88 28.57
C ASP A 53 0.81 1.91 28.45
N GLY A 54 1.87 2.32 27.76
CA GLY A 54 3.15 1.62 27.74
C GLY A 54 4.00 1.85 29.00
N SER A 55 5.09 1.10 29.08
CA SER A 55 6.13 1.24 30.10
C SER A 55 7.31 2.05 29.56
N GLY A 56 8.11 2.61 30.47
CA GLY A 56 9.29 3.42 30.12
C GLY A 56 8.99 4.79 29.47
N SER A 57 9.97 5.68 29.49
CA SER A 57 9.84 7.02 28.90
C SER A 57 10.08 7.01 27.38
N PRO A 58 9.62 8.05 26.64
CA PRO A 58 10.04 8.23 25.24
C PRO A 58 11.55 8.18 25.05
N ASP A 59 12.34 8.77 25.95
CA ASP A 59 13.82 8.70 25.91
C ASP A 59 14.33 7.26 26.01
N GLN A 60 13.74 6.44 26.89
CA GLN A 60 14.06 5.01 27.00
C GLN A 60 13.65 4.24 25.74
N ALA A 61 12.52 4.58 25.12
CA ALA A 61 12.05 3.93 23.90
C ALA A 61 13.04 4.14 22.74
N TYR A 62 13.37 5.40 22.40
CA TYR A 62 14.31 5.69 21.30
C TYR A 62 15.72 5.16 21.59
N SER A 63 16.21 5.26 22.83
CA SER A 63 17.55 4.72 23.17
C SER A 63 17.60 3.20 23.11
N THR A 64 16.54 2.50 23.55
CA THR A 64 16.47 1.03 23.51
C THR A 64 16.34 0.53 22.08
N ALA A 65 15.45 1.11 21.28
CA ALA A 65 15.29 0.78 19.87
C ALA A 65 16.60 0.97 19.07
N LYS A 66 17.30 2.10 19.28
CA LYS A 66 18.61 2.35 18.68
C LYS A 66 19.66 1.33 19.13
N ALA A 67 19.66 0.95 20.42
CA ALA A 67 20.58 -0.04 20.96
C ALA A 67 20.26 -1.48 20.49
N ALA A 68 18.99 -1.76 20.17
CA ALA A 68 18.54 -3.02 19.59
C ALA A 68 18.97 -3.18 18.13
N GLY A 69 19.44 -2.11 17.49
CA GLY A 69 19.93 -2.14 16.11
C GLY A 69 18.84 -1.89 15.06
N LEU A 70 17.68 -1.34 15.45
CA LEU A 70 16.71 -0.86 14.47
C LEU A 70 17.28 0.34 13.71
N ASP A 71 17.00 0.43 12.41
CA ASP A 71 17.40 1.54 11.55
C ASP A 71 16.47 2.74 11.68
N PHE A 72 15.19 2.48 11.96
CA PHE A 72 14.19 3.50 12.23
C PHE A 72 13.22 3.08 13.33
N PHE A 73 12.64 4.07 14.00
CA PHE A 73 11.69 3.84 15.08
C PHE A 73 10.74 5.02 15.26
N SER A 74 9.50 4.73 15.62
CA SER A 74 8.55 5.70 16.17
C SER A 74 7.82 5.14 17.38
N THR A 75 7.58 6.01 18.36
CA THR A 75 6.48 5.83 19.30
C THR A 75 5.18 6.30 18.64
N ALA A 76 4.05 5.72 19.04
CA ALA A 76 2.71 6.04 18.61
C ALA A 76 1.73 5.85 19.77
N ASP A 77 2.02 6.50 20.91
CA ASP A 77 1.15 6.48 22.08
C ASP A 77 -0.32 6.79 21.73
N HIS A 78 -1.26 6.12 22.40
CA HIS A 78 -2.70 6.36 22.22
C HIS A 78 -3.03 7.86 22.35
N ALA A 79 -3.60 8.45 21.29
CA ALA A 79 -3.90 9.87 21.25
C ALA A 79 -4.92 10.29 22.32
N GLU A 80 -5.83 9.38 22.65
CA GLU A 80 -6.90 9.55 23.62
C GLU A 80 -6.38 9.79 25.04
N SER A 81 -5.15 9.36 25.33
CA SER A 81 -4.48 9.55 26.62
C SER A 81 -3.35 10.59 26.58
N THR A 82 -2.99 11.08 25.40
CA THR A 82 -1.83 11.94 25.18
C THR A 82 -2.23 13.40 25.06
N THR A 83 -1.65 14.32 25.84
CA THR A 83 -1.86 15.77 25.64
C THR A 83 -0.99 16.33 24.53
N SER A 84 -1.36 17.48 23.94
CA SER A 84 -0.51 18.16 22.95
C SER A 84 0.87 18.55 23.49
N THR A 85 1.01 18.77 24.81
CA THR A 85 2.32 19.05 25.43
C THR A 85 3.19 17.79 25.44
N GLU A 86 2.61 16.64 25.78
CA GLU A 86 3.33 15.35 25.77
C GLU A 86 3.67 14.91 24.34
N TYR A 87 2.76 15.12 23.38
CA TYR A 87 3.05 14.86 21.97
C TYR A 87 4.25 15.68 21.46
N ASN A 88 4.31 16.97 21.83
CA ASN A 88 5.46 17.82 21.50
C ASN A 88 6.76 17.37 22.20
N LEU A 89 6.66 16.81 23.41
CA LEU A 89 7.81 16.20 24.10
C LEU A 89 8.30 14.95 23.34
N VAL A 90 7.40 14.09 22.88
CA VAL A 90 7.73 12.92 22.05
C VAL A 90 8.45 13.35 20.78
N LYS A 91 7.90 14.32 20.04
CA LYS A 91 8.54 14.89 18.83
C LYS A 91 9.94 15.42 19.11
N THR A 92 10.09 16.23 20.17
CA THR A 92 11.40 16.77 20.57
C THR A 92 12.38 15.66 20.94
N THR A 93 11.89 14.58 21.57
CA THR A 93 12.70 13.42 21.91
C THR A 93 13.18 12.70 20.66
N ALA A 94 12.29 12.42 19.71
CA ALA A 94 12.65 11.84 18.42
C ALA A 94 13.72 12.68 17.69
N ASP A 95 13.56 14.01 17.66
CA ASP A 95 14.55 14.92 17.05
C ASP A 95 15.94 14.84 17.70
N ASN A 96 16.02 14.58 19.02
CA ASN A 96 17.30 14.42 19.71
C ASN A 96 18.01 13.08 19.40
N TYR A 97 17.26 12.05 19.00
CA TYR A 97 17.80 10.73 18.67
C TYR A 97 18.07 10.54 17.18
N ASN A 98 17.46 11.35 16.32
CA ASN A 98 17.66 11.27 14.88
C ASN A 98 19.10 11.62 14.48
N GLU A 99 19.73 10.70 13.76
CA GLU A 99 21.09 10.83 13.29
C GLU A 99 21.19 10.17 11.91
N ASP A 100 21.27 10.99 10.86
CA ASP A 100 21.34 10.53 9.47
C ASP A 100 22.51 9.56 9.28
N GLY A 101 22.25 8.43 8.62
CA GLY A 101 23.22 7.36 8.42
C GLY A 101 23.41 6.44 9.63
N VAL A 102 22.66 6.63 10.72
CA VAL A 102 22.81 5.85 11.97
C VAL A 102 21.46 5.40 12.54
N PHE A 103 20.52 6.31 12.73
CA PHE A 103 19.21 6.00 13.32
C PHE A 103 18.18 7.06 12.93
N THR A 104 17.14 6.65 12.22
CA THR A 104 16.06 7.54 11.80
C THR A 104 14.94 7.51 12.83
N ALA A 105 14.85 8.54 13.67
CA ALA A 105 13.80 8.65 14.66
C ALA A 105 12.62 9.45 14.09
N PHE A 106 11.46 8.80 14.01
CA PHE A 106 10.16 9.41 13.71
C PHE A 106 9.39 9.65 15.00
N TRP A 107 8.25 10.31 14.91
CA TRP A 107 7.29 10.45 16.00
C TRP A 107 5.87 10.28 15.43
N GLY A 108 4.95 9.85 16.28
CA GLY A 108 3.57 9.64 15.89
C GLY A 108 2.64 9.44 17.08
N PHE A 109 1.39 9.11 16.77
CA PHE A 109 0.35 8.74 17.73
C PHE A 109 -0.54 7.65 17.14
N GLU A 110 -1.20 6.87 17.99
CA GLU A 110 -2.27 5.96 17.56
C GLU A 110 -3.61 6.65 17.77
N TRP A 111 -4.34 6.91 16.67
CA TRP A 111 -5.74 7.30 16.72
C TRP A 111 -6.57 6.05 17.01
N SER A 112 -7.19 5.99 18.18
CA SER A 112 -7.74 4.74 18.72
C SER A 112 -9.25 4.79 18.75
N SER A 113 -9.91 4.36 17.68
CA SER A 113 -11.37 4.29 17.63
C SER A 113 -11.87 2.89 17.90
N GLY A 114 -12.67 2.74 18.96
CA GLY A 114 -13.35 1.47 19.27
C GLY A 114 -14.42 1.05 18.25
N THR A 115 -14.78 1.94 17.30
CA THR A 115 -15.73 1.65 16.23
C THR A 115 -15.04 1.48 14.87
N HIS A 116 -14.06 2.33 14.57
CA HIS A 116 -13.46 2.39 13.24
C HIS A 116 -12.12 1.64 13.14
N GLY A 117 -11.64 1.05 14.24
CA GLY A 117 -10.30 0.47 14.31
C GLY A 117 -9.26 1.54 14.65
N HIS A 118 -8.01 1.11 14.73
CA HIS A 118 -6.90 1.97 15.11
C HIS A 118 -6.01 2.31 13.92
N VAL A 119 -5.45 3.52 13.95
CA VAL A 119 -4.57 4.03 12.90
C VAL A 119 -3.38 4.72 13.52
N THR A 120 -2.17 4.23 13.22
CA THR A 120 -0.94 4.95 13.56
C THR A 120 -0.72 6.09 12.57
N VAL A 121 -0.52 7.29 13.10
CA VAL A 121 -0.22 8.51 12.33
C VAL A 121 1.20 8.95 12.66
N VAL A 122 2.06 8.99 11.66
CA VAL A 122 3.49 9.32 11.80
C VAL A 122 3.80 10.65 11.13
N TYR A 123 4.76 11.39 11.71
CA TYR A 123 5.32 12.62 11.16
C TYR A 123 4.40 13.85 11.21
N ALA A 124 3.22 13.76 11.82
CA ALA A 124 2.28 14.87 11.96
C ALA A 124 2.78 15.94 12.96
N ASP A 125 2.58 17.21 12.65
CA ASP A 125 2.98 18.34 13.53
C ASP A 125 2.09 18.52 14.76
N ASP A 126 0.86 18.03 14.71
CA ASP A 126 -0.13 18.05 15.78
C ASP A 126 -0.87 16.71 15.86
N ILE A 127 -1.77 16.59 16.84
CA ILE A 127 -2.47 15.35 17.21
C ILE A 127 -3.98 15.58 17.20
N CYS A 128 -4.74 14.56 16.82
CA CYS A 128 -6.20 14.49 16.94
C CYS A 128 -6.62 13.21 17.66
N ARG A 129 -7.89 13.12 18.07
CA ARG A 129 -8.42 11.99 18.87
C ARG A 129 -9.73 11.47 18.30
N SER A 130 -9.98 10.18 18.47
CA SER A 130 -11.26 9.57 18.09
C SER A 130 -12.44 10.02 18.97
N SER A 131 -12.15 10.71 20.08
CA SER A 131 -13.15 11.27 21.01
C SER A 131 -13.51 12.74 20.72
N GLU A 132 -12.88 13.35 19.72
CA GLU A 132 -13.14 14.73 19.31
C GLU A 132 -14.08 14.77 18.12
N SER A 133 -15.14 15.58 18.18
CA SER A 133 -16.16 15.68 17.13
C SER A 133 -15.67 16.18 15.77
N ALA A 134 -14.38 16.49 15.64
CA ALA A 134 -13.77 16.89 14.37
C ALA A 134 -13.01 15.73 13.72
N THR A 135 -12.91 14.58 14.40
CA THR A 135 -12.13 13.40 14.03
C THR A 135 -12.69 12.12 14.70
N ASP A 136 -13.98 12.07 15.07
CA ASP A 136 -14.59 10.89 15.71
C ASP A 136 -15.21 9.92 14.70
N THR A 137 -15.47 10.39 13.47
CA THR A 137 -15.74 9.53 12.31
C THR A 137 -14.50 9.31 11.43
N PHE A 138 -14.46 8.21 10.69
CA PHE A 138 -13.35 7.94 9.77
C PHE A 138 -13.22 9.01 8.68
N SER A 139 -14.34 9.47 8.08
CA SER A 139 -14.31 10.51 7.05
C SER A 139 -13.76 11.85 7.55
N GLU A 140 -14.08 12.24 8.79
CA GLU A 140 -13.54 13.45 9.41
C GLU A 140 -12.05 13.30 9.76
N PHE A 141 -11.65 12.11 10.20
CA PHE A 141 -10.25 11.77 10.38
C PHE A 141 -9.47 11.84 9.06
N LEU A 142 -10.00 11.31 7.95
CA LEU A 142 -9.41 11.47 6.61
C LEU A 142 -9.29 12.94 6.20
N ALA A 143 -10.33 13.75 6.48
CA ALA A 143 -10.28 15.19 6.22
C ALA A 143 -9.17 15.87 7.04
N TRP A 144 -8.97 15.47 8.29
CA TRP A 144 -7.87 15.95 9.13
C TRP A 144 -6.50 15.56 8.60
N LEU A 145 -6.33 14.31 8.15
CA LEU A 145 -5.08 13.81 7.54
C LEU A 145 -4.74 14.57 6.25
N SER A 146 -5.74 14.86 5.41
CA SER A 146 -5.55 15.48 4.09
C SER A 146 -4.86 16.86 4.14
N THR A 147 -4.97 17.58 5.26
CA THR A 147 -4.40 18.92 5.41
C THR A 147 -3.01 18.92 6.05
N ARG A 148 -2.40 17.76 6.25
CA ARG A 148 -1.14 17.58 7.01
C ARG A 148 -0.11 16.80 6.22
N GLU A 149 1.15 17.11 6.48
CA GLU A 149 2.25 16.24 6.06
C GLU A 149 2.41 15.13 7.10
N THR A 150 1.95 13.94 6.73
CA THR A 150 1.90 12.77 7.60
C THR A 150 1.75 11.50 6.75
N VAL A 151 1.93 10.34 7.36
CA VAL A 151 1.52 9.05 6.82
C VAL A 151 0.73 8.29 7.87
N ALA A 152 -0.16 7.41 7.43
CA ALA A 152 -1.07 6.62 8.24
C ALA A 152 -0.89 5.12 7.95
N ILE A 153 -1.06 4.29 8.97
CA ILE A 153 -1.00 2.82 8.88
C ILE A 153 -2.23 2.25 9.56
N PHE A 154 -2.92 1.31 8.92
CA PHE A 154 -3.98 0.54 9.57
C PHE A 154 -3.37 -0.44 10.57
N ASN A 155 -3.77 -0.33 11.84
CA ASN A 155 -3.19 -1.15 12.90
C ASN A 155 -4.02 -2.41 13.16
N HIS A 156 -3.33 -3.50 13.51
CA HIS A 156 -3.90 -4.77 14.01
C HIS A 156 -5.31 -5.09 13.48
N PRO A 157 -5.46 -5.30 12.15
CA PRO A 157 -6.76 -5.46 11.51
C PRO A 157 -7.59 -6.60 12.09
N GLY A 158 -8.90 -6.37 12.24
CA GLY A 158 -9.84 -7.36 12.79
C GLY A 158 -9.90 -7.46 14.32
N ARG A 159 -9.15 -6.64 15.06
CA ARG A 159 -9.18 -6.64 16.54
C ARG A 159 -10.42 -5.96 17.14
N GLU A 160 -10.77 -4.77 16.67
CA GLU A 160 -11.88 -3.97 17.20
C GLU A 160 -13.21 -4.28 16.47
N SER A 161 -14.35 -4.07 17.13
CA SER A 161 -15.66 -4.31 16.52
C SER A 161 -15.95 -3.31 15.40
N GLN A 162 -16.36 -3.79 14.22
CA GLN A 162 -16.56 -2.96 13.01
C GLN A 162 -15.27 -2.30 12.46
N ALA A 163 -14.11 -2.70 12.98
CA ALA A 163 -12.83 -2.22 12.48
C ALA A 163 -12.75 -2.47 10.97
N PHE A 164 -12.51 -1.39 10.24
CA PHE A 164 -12.31 -1.39 8.80
C PHE A 164 -13.52 -1.67 7.90
N GLU A 165 -14.75 -1.50 8.38
CA GLU A 165 -15.94 -1.46 7.51
C GLU A 165 -15.90 -0.37 6.42
N HIS A 166 -15.00 0.61 6.59
CA HIS A 166 -14.85 1.79 5.76
C HIS A 166 -14.00 1.57 4.51
N TYR A 167 -13.57 0.33 4.19
CA TYR A 167 -12.83 0.08 2.96
C TYR A 167 -13.61 0.49 1.70
N ASP A 168 -14.94 0.39 1.73
CA ASP A 168 -15.84 0.84 0.66
C ASP A 168 -15.95 2.39 0.54
N GLY A 169 -15.33 3.13 1.47
CA GLY A 169 -15.41 4.58 1.56
C GLY A 169 -14.37 5.32 0.71
N ALA A 170 -14.20 6.61 1.00
CA ALA A 170 -13.15 7.39 0.36
C ALA A 170 -11.77 6.89 0.79
N VAL A 171 -10.90 6.63 -0.19
CA VAL A 171 -9.49 6.28 0.05
C VAL A 171 -8.66 7.54 0.33
N SER A 172 -7.50 7.37 0.96
CA SER A 172 -6.54 8.45 1.20
C SER A 172 -5.12 8.04 0.84
N ASP A 173 -4.44 8.92 0.11
CA ASP A 173 -3.01 8.82 -0.23
C ASP A 173 -2.08 8.89 0.99
N LYS A 174 -2.61 9.27 2.16
CA LYS A 174 -1.85 9.29 3.42
C LYS A 174 -1.63 7.88 3.97
N PHE A 175 -2.47 6.91 3.62
CA PHE A 175 -2.29 5.54 4.08
C PHE A 175 -1.18 4.85 3.28
N ILE A 176 -0.14 4.41 3.99
CA ILE A 176 1.03 3.78 3.38
C ILE A 176 1.10 2.28 3.64
N GLY A 177 0.29 1.75 4.55
CA GLY A 177 0.33 0.33 4.85
C GLY A 177 -0.73 -0.16 5.82
N MET A 178 -0.72 -1.48 6.00
CA MET A 178 -1.50 -2.20 7.01
C MET A 178 -0.58 -3.15 7.76
N GLU A 179 -0.74 -3.24 9.07
CA GLU A 179 -0.02 -4.21 9.88
C GLU A 179 -0.48 -5.64 9.56
N LEU A 180 0.44 -6.44 9.03
CA LEU A 180 0.22 -7.86 8.72
C LEU A 180 0.69 -8.79 9.86
N TRP A 181 1.37 -8.21 10.85
CA TRP A 181 1.67 -8.79 12.16
C TRP A 181 1.66 -7.65 13.19
N ASN A 182 1.40 -7.97 14.45
CA ASN A 182 1.38 -7.00 15.55
C ASN A 182 1.82 -7.69 16.85
N LYS A 183 2.63 -7.05 17.71
CA LYS A 183 3.24 -7.71 18.88
C LYS A 183 4.06 -8.93 18.46
N GLN A 184 3.76 -10.06 19.10
CA GLN A 184 4.31 -11.38 18.81
C GLN A 184 3.31 -12.23 18.00
N ASP A 185 2.11 -11.70 17.73
CA ASP A 185 1.08 -12.37 16.95
C ASP A 185 1.49 -12.30 15.46
N PHE A 186 1.55 -13.47 14.83
CA PHE A 186 2.14 -13.66 13.51
C PHE A 186 1.16 -13.33 12.38
N PHE A 187 1.58 -13.55 11.13
CA PHE A 187 0.76 -13.34 9.93
C PHE A 187 -0.57 -14.12 9.96
N ASP A 188 -0.67 -15.22 10.71
CA ASP A 188 -1.90 -15.99 10.85
C ASP A 188 -3.04 -15.25 11.56
N VAL A 189 -2.70 -14.24 12.37
CA VAL A 189 -3.68 -13.43 13.10
C VAL A 189 -4.19 -12.24 12.29
N TYR A 190 -3.35 -11.65 11.42
CA TYR A 190 -3.64 -10.35 10.80
C TYR A 190 -3.63 -10.33 9.26
N TYR A 191 -2.96 -11.31 8.62
CA TYR A 191 -2.93 -11.41 7.15
C TYR A 191 -3.76 -12.59 6.65
N TYR A 192 -3.62 -13.78 7.24
CA TYR A 192 -4.41 -14.96 6.88
C TYR A 192 -5.79 -15.02 7.57
N ASN A 193 -6.16 -13.99 8.31
CA ASN A 193 -7.48 -13.89 8.92
C ASN A 193 -8.55 -13.59 7.87
N ASP A 194 -9.81 -13.87 8.19
CA ASP A 194 -10.95 -13.45 7.37
C ASP A 194 -11.22 -11.96 7.63
N GLY A 195 -11.47 -11.21 6.57
CA GLY A 195 -11.70 -9.78 6.60
C GLY A 195 -13.06 -9.37 7.17
N PHE A 196 -13.45 -8.12 6.92
CA PHE A 196 -14.71 -7.59 7.40
C PHE A 196 -15.91 -8.05 6.57
N HIS A 197 -15.73 -8.17 5.25
CA HIS A 197 -16.78 -8.56 4.33
C HIS A 197 -17.03 -10.07 4.39
N THR A 198 -18.26 -10.46 4.07
CA THR A 198 -18.66 -11.87 4.11
C THR A 198 -19.03 -12.33 2.71
N ASN A 199 -18.79 -13.61 2.42
CA ASN A 199 -19.07 -14.26 1.13
C ASN A 199 -18.16 -13.82 -0.04
N ASP A 200 -16.94 -13.40 0.25
CA ASP A 200 -15.90 -13.06 -0.73
C ASP A 200 -14.82 -14.13 -0.91
N GLY A 201 -14.96 -15.26 -0.20
CA GLY A 201 -14.03 -16.38 -0.27
C GLY A 201 -13.09 -16.50 0.94
N GLY A 202 -13.32 -15.71 2.00
CA GLY A 202 -12.45 -15.72 3.18
C GLY A 202 -11.26 -14.79 2.99
N MET A 203 -11.48 -13.65 2.34
CA MET A 203 -10.44 -12.73 1.94
C MET A 203 -9.94 -11.94 3.15
N GLY A 204 -8.63 -11.86 3.34
CA GLY A 204 -8.07 -11.10 4.45
C GLY A 204 -8.22 -9.60 4.29
N HIS A 205 -8.16 -8.88 5.42
CA HIS A 205 -8.30 -7.41 5.46
C HIS A 205 -7.37 -6.68 4.49
N TYR A 206 -6.15 -7.20 4.29
CA TYR A 206 -5.19 -6.61 3.38
C TYR A 206 -5.69 -6.63 1.93
N ASP A 207 -6.08 -7.80 1.43
CA ASP A 207 -6.60 -7.96 0.06
C ASP A 207 -7.97 -7.27 -0.13
N GLU A 208 -8.81 -7.22 0.90
CA GLU A 208 -10.08 -6.49 0.88
C GLU A 208 -9.88 -4.99 0.62
N ALA A 209 -8.93 -4.39 1.35
CA ALA A 209 -8.58 -2.98 1.21
C ALA A 209 -8.00 -2.70 -0.18
N LEU A 210 -7.06 -3.53 -0.64
CA LEU A 210 -6.44 -3.40 -1.97
C LEU A 210 -7.48 -3.46 -3.10
N LEU A 211 -8.41 -4.43 -3.04
CA LEU A 211 -9.50 -4.55 -4.03
C LEU A 211 -10.46 -3.36 -4.05
N ARG A 212 -10.51 -2.58 -2.95
CA ARG A 212 -11.37 -1.40 -2.82
C ARG A 212 -10.63 -0.09 -3.09
N GLY A 213 -9.46 -0.20 -3.72
CA GLY A 213 -8.70 0.95 -4.21
C GLY A 213 -7.77 1.58 -3.19
N TRP A 214 -7.60 0.99 -1.99
CA TRP A 214 -6.56 1.43 -1.07
C TRP A 214 -5.20 1.04 -1.64
N LYS A 215 -4.39 2.03 -2.01
CA LYS A 215 -3.00 1.81 -2.40
C LYS A 215 -2.14 1.79 -1.14
N ILE A 216 -1.95 0.61 -0.55
CA ILE A 216 -1.25 0.42 0.72
C ILE A 216 -0.22 -0.71 0.64
N GLY A 217 0.88 -0.54 1.37
CA GLY A 217 1.94 -1.53 1.49
C GLY A 217 1.77 -2.54 2.63
N ALA A 218 2.64 -3.54 2.64
CA ALA A 218 2.72 -4.52 3.72
C ALA A 218 3.57 -3.95 4.87
N SER A 219 2.97 -3.77 6.05
CA SER A 219 3.62 -3.23 7.24
C SER A 219 3.53 -4.21 8.42
N GLY A 220 4.10 -3.81 9.56
CA GLY A 220 3.99 -4.52 10.83
C GLY A 220 4.81 -3.83 11.90
N SER A 221 4.40 -3.95 13.16
CA SER A 221 5.06 -3.29 14.28
C SER A 221 4.80 -4.01 15.59
N GLU A 222 5.68 -3.84 16.57
CA GLU A 222 5.57 -4.55 17.84
C GLU A 222 4.38 -4.12 18.69
N ASP A 223 3.76 -2.95 18.49
CA ASP A 223 2.74 -2.40 19.42
C ASP A 223 3.24 -2.58 20.87
N ASN A 224 4.52 -2.25 21.08
CA ASN A 224 5.25 -2.63 22.27
C ASN A 224 4.83 -1.73 23.44
N HIS A 225 4.34 -2.34 24.53
CA HIS A 225 3.97 -1.66 25.78
C HIS A 225 4.97 -1.93 26.92
N GLY A 226 6.01 -2.71 26.65
CA GLY A 226 7.06 -3.11 27.57
C GLY A 226 8.22 -2.10 27.61
N THR A 227 9.45 -2.61 27.74
CA THR A 227 10.67 -1.78 27.75
C THR A 227 11.78 -2.39 26.88
N ASP A 228 11.41 -3.29 25.98
CA ASP A 228 12.25 -4.16 25.17
C ASP A 228 12.07 -3.89 23.67
N TRP A 229 11.71 -2.65 23.32
CA TRP A 229 11.51 -2.19 21.94
C TRP A 229 12.60 -2.66 20.99
N GLY A 230 12.21 -3.34 19.92
CA GLY A 230 13.10 -3.87 18.91
C GLY A 230 13.74 -5.21 19.25
N THR A 231 13.48 -5.76 20.44
CA THR A 231 14.02 -7.06 20.90
C THR A 231 12.96 -8.07 21.29
N ASP A 232 11.67 -7.71 21.23
CA ASP A 232 10.57 -8.61 21.65
C ASP A 232 10.32 -9.72 20.62
N SER A 233 10.56 -9.43 19.34
CA SER A 233 10.51 -10.41 18.24
C SER A 233 11.63 -10.20 17.22
N THR A 234 11.74 -11.11 16.26
CA THR A 234 12.57 -10.95 15.05
C THR A 234 11.85 -10.17 13.95
N TYR A 235 10.59 -9.77 14.18
CA TYR A 235 9.73 -9.20 13.14
C TYR A 235 10.04 -7.73 12.91
N ALA A 236 9.92 -7.27 11.67
CA ALA A 236 10.13 -5.87 11.31
C ALA A 236 9.27 -5.43 10.13
N MET A 237 9.05 -4.12 10.06
CA MET A 237 8.79 -3.44 8.80
C MET A 237 10.14 -3.10 8.18
N ALA A 238 10.27 -3.34 6.89
CA ALA A 238 11.44 -2.97 6.11
C ALA A 238 11.10 -1.87 5.10
N ILE A 239 12.04 -0.96 4.84
CA ILE A 239 11.90 0.17 3.90
C ILE A 239 13.05 0.14 2.88
N LEU A 240 12.72 0.20 1.59
CA LEU A 240 13.69 0.36 0.50
C LEU A 240 13.90 1.85 0.22
N ALA A 241 15.09 2.37 0.54
CA ALA A 241 15.43 3.77 0.37
C ALA A 241 16.90 3.99 -0.04
N ASP A 242 17.18 5.16 -0.63
CA ASP A 242 18.53 5.52 -1.09
C ASP A 242 19.50 5.74 0.07
N ASN A 243 19.08 6.45 1.12
CA ASN A 243 19.92 6.75 2.29
C ASN A 243 19.10 6.64 3.58
N GLN A 244 19.80 6.39 4.69
CA GLN A 244 19.20 6.37 6.03
C GLN A 244 19.00 7.80 6.56
N THR A 245 18.12 8.54 5.92
CA THR A 245 17.72 9.87 6.38
C THR A 245 16.22 9.89 6.60
N ARG A 246 15.76 10.77 7.49
CA ARG A 246 14.33 10.93 7.75
C ARG A 246 13.55 11.28 6.48
N THR A 247 14.12 12.11 5.61
CA THR A 247 13.52 12.49 4.32
C THR A 247 13.40 11.30 3.37
N ASP A 248 14.46 10.52 3.20
CA ASP A 248 14.47 9.43 2.23
C ASP A 248 13.59 8.26 2.68
N LEU A 249 13.62 7.89 3.97
CA LEU A 249 12.72 6.88 4.51
C LEU A 249 11.26 7.34 4.45
N TYR A 250 10.98 8.61 4.75
CA TYR A 250 9.63 9.16 4.64
C TYR A 250 9.11 9.16 3.20
N ASN A 251 9.95 9.53 2.22
CA ASN A 251 9.58 9.46 0.81
C ASN A 251 9.41 8.02 0.32
N ALA A 252 10.18 7.07 0.85
CA ALA A 252 10.00 5.65 0.55
C ALA A 252 8.69 5.10 1.12
N MET A 253 8.29 5.49 2.34
CA MET A 253 6.98 5.17 2.90
C MET A 253 5.84 5.71 2.04
N LYS A 254 5.90 6.98 1.62
CA LYS A 254 4.88 7.58 0.74
C LYS A 254 4.78 6.91 -0.63
N ALA A 255 5.85 6.28 -1.08
CA ALA A 255 5.90 5.50 -2.32
C ALA A 255 5.65 3.99 -2.08
N HIS A 256 5.18 3.62 -0.89
CA HIS A 256 4.86 2.24 -0.50
C HIS A 256 6.01 1.24 -0.69
N ARG A 257 7.26 1.71 -0.72
CA ARG A 257 8.47 0.88 -0.85
C ARG A 257 8.83 0.21 0.46
N ILE A 258 7.89 -0.58 0.95
CA ILE A 258 7.92 -1.21 2.27
C ILE A 258 7.60 -2.70 2.13
N TYR A 259 8.00 -3.50 3.09
CA TYR A 259 7.52 -4.87 3.22
C TYR A 259 7.50 -5.29 4.69
N SER A 260 6.70 -6.32 4.98
CA SER A 260 6.57 -6.90 6.31
C SER A 260 7.35 -8.19 6.38
N THR A 261 8.09 -8.42 7.46
CA THR A 261 8.94 -9.61 7.61
C THR A 261 8.95 -10.12 9.05
N ALA A 262 8.99 -11.44 9.19
CA ALA A 262 9.29 -12.15 10.44
C ALA A 262 10.79 -12.15 10.79
N ASP A 263 11.62 -11.67 9.86
CA ASP A 263 13.07 -11.77 9.97
C ASP A 263 13.76 -10.45 9.58
N LYS A 264 14.49 -9.88 10.55
CA LYS A 264 15.15 -8.55 10.51
C LYS A 264 16.37 -8.47 9.60
N ASN A 265 16.78 -9.57 8.97
CA ASN A 265 17.90 -9.59 8.01
C ASN A 265 17.50 -10.20 6.65
N LEU A 266 16.25 -10.62 6.47
CA LEU A 266 15.70 -11.07 5.20
C LEU A 266 15.46 -9.86 4.30
N GLY A 267 16.26 -9.74 3.24
CA GLY A 267 16.08 -8.78 2.17
C GLY A 267 15.10 -9.26 1.11
N LEU A 268 14.16 -8.41 0.70
CA LEU A 268 13.18 -8.69 -0.35
C LEU A 268 13.17 -7.59 -1.42
N TYR A 269 13.25 -7.99 -2.68
CA TYR A 269 13.11 -7.15 -3.85
C TYR A 269 12.06 -7.75 -4.78
N PHE A 270 11.05 -6.95 -5.09
CA PHE A 270 10.01 -7.29 -6.04
C PHE A 270 9.89 -6.13 -7.02
N ALA A 271 9.96 -6.44 -8.31
CA ALA A 271 9.81 -5.46 -9.37
C ALA A 271 9.05 -6.04 -10.57
N MET A 272 8.31 -5.17 -11.25
CA MET A 272 7.66 -5.44 -12.52
C MET A 272 8.02 -4.36 -13.52
N ASP A 273 8.43 -4.76 -14.72
CA ASP A 273 8.92 -3.85 -15.77
C ASP A 273 10.02 -2.85 -15.32
N GLY A 274 10.80 -3.27 -14.32
CA GLY A 274 11.87 -2.46 -13.73
C GLY A 274 11.44 -1.55 -12.60
N GLU A 275 10.13 -1.39 -12.36
CA GLU A 275 9.57 -0.60 -11.26
C GLU A 275 9.38 -1.47 -10.02
N VAL A 276 9.76 -0.96 -8.84
CA VAL A 276 9.83 -1.76 -7.61
C VAL A 276 8.50 -1.78 -6.85
N MET A 277 8.34 -2.69 -5.89
CA MET A 277 7.19 -2.75 -4.97
C MET A 277 6.73 -1.36 -4.50
N GLY A 278 5.41 -1.14 -4.49
CA GLY A 278 4.79 0.16 -4.21
C GLY A 278 4.56 1.04 -5.44
N SER A 279 5.16 0.70 -6.57
CA SER A 279 4.97 1.44 -7.83
C SER A 279 3.63 1.12 -8.50
N GLU A 280 3.29 1.95 -9.47
CA GLU A 280 2.15 1.78 -10.37
C GLU A 280 2.65 1.74 -11.82
N ILE A 281 2.21 0.75 -12.59
CA ILE A 281 2.67 0.49 -13.97
C ILE A 281 1.49 0.26 -14.90
N GLU A 282 1.74 0.31 -16.21
CA GLU A 282 0.74 0.05 -17.25
C GLU A 282 0.41 -1.45 -17.40
N GLY A 283 -0.84 -1.73 -17.81
CA GLY A 283 -1.32 -3.08 -18.08
C GLY A 283 -0.68 -3.76 -19.28
N GLY A 284 -0.86 -5.08 -19.39
CA GLY A 284 -0.41 -5.87 -20.54
C GLY A 284 0.47 -7.05 -20.17
N SER A 285 1.60 -7.20 -20.86
CA SER A 285 2.56 -8.30 -20.63
C SER A 285 3.76 -7.80 -19.84
N ASN A 286 3.70 -7.88 -18.52
CA ASN A 286 4.73 -7.33 -17.64
C ASN A 286 5.76 -8.40 -17.26
N SER A 287 7.02 -8.02 -17.29
CA SER A 287 8.13 -8.79 -16.73
C SER A 287 8.08 -8.75 -15.20
N VAL A 288 8.47 -9.85 -14.55
CA VAL A 288 8.52 -9.98 -13.08
C VAL A 288 9.94 -10.34 -12.66
N ILE A 289 10.44 -9.69 -11.62
CA ILE A 289 11.69 -10.05 -10.93
C ILE A 289 11.45 -10.10 -9.43
N ILE A 290 11.73 -11.23 -8.81
CA ILE A 290 11.74 -11.40 -7.35
C ILE A 290 13.14 -11.83 -6.93
N LYS A 291 13.73 -11.13 -5.96
CA LYS A 291 14.99 -11.51 -5.32
C LYS A 291 14.79 -11.53 -3.81
N ALA A 292 15.40 -12.51 -3.18
CA ALA A 292 15.52 -12.54 -1.74
C ALA A 292 16.98 -12.74 -1.35
N ASN A 293 17.36 -12.27 -0.18
CA ASN A 293 18.67 -12.53 0.40
C ASN A 293 18.55 -12.47 1.91
N ASP A 294 18.69 -13.61 2.57
CA ASP A 294 18.87 -13.64 4.01
C ASP A 294 20.37 -13.57 4.37
N GLY A 295 20.72 -12.60 5.21
CA GLY A 295 22.07 -12.42 5.74
C GLY A 295 22.60 -13.49 6.67
N GLY A 296 21.72 -14.37 7.15
CA GLY A 296 22.05 -15.58 7.89
C GLY A 296 22.49 -16.76 7.01
N ASN A 297 22.24 -16.71 5.69
CA ASN A 297 22.25 -17.86 4.76
C ASN A 297 21.15 -18.90 5.02
N GLU A 298 20.04 -18.47 5.62
CA GLU A 298 18.81 -19.25 5.70
C GLU A 298 18.25 -19.44 4.30
N ILE A 299 17.60 -20.59 4.15
CA ILE A 299 17.12 -21.02 2.85
C ILE A 299 15.72 -20.46 2.66
N VAL A 300 15.52 -19.73 1.56
CA VAL A 300 14.19 -19.48 1.03
C VAL A 300 13.66 -20.78 0.44
N ASP A 301 12.64 -21.33 1.08
CA ASP A 301 12.01 -22.58 0.69
C ASP A 301 10.97 -22.34 -0.40
N THR A 302 10.11 -21.34 -0.21
CA THR A 302 8.98 -21.05 -1.09
C THR A 302 8.91 -19.56 -1.44
N ILE A 303 8.60 -19.25 -2.70
CA ILE A 303 8.23 -17.92 -3.18
C ILE A 303 6.89 -18.04 -3.90
N GLU A 304 5.94 -17.17 -3.60
CA GLU A 304 4.65 -17.10 -4.26
C GLU A 304 4.41 -15.72 -4.83
N LEU A 305 3.90 -15.68 -6.07
CA LEU A 305 3.41 -14.46 -6.70
C LEU A 305 1.88 -14.48 -6.62
N LEU A 306 1.32 -13.42 -6.07
CA LEU A 306 -0.11 -13.23 -5.90
C LEU A 306 -0.58 -12.16 -6.88
N LYS A 307 -1.76 -12.37 -7.46
CA LYS A 307 -2.52 -11.42 -8.26
C LYS A 307 -3.89 -11.28 -7.63
N ASN A 308 -4.26 -10.07 -7.22
CA ASN A 308 -5.56 -9.78 -6.62
C ASN A 308 -5.90 -10.72 -5.44
N GLY A 309 -4.92 -10.96 -4.54
CA GLY A 309 -5.04 -11.87 -3.41
C GLY A 309 -4.97 -13.37 -3.74
N VAL A 310 -4.84 -13.75 -5.02
CA VAL A 310 -4.79 -15.16 -5.44
C VAL A 310 -3.38 -15.54 -5.87
N VAL A 311 -2.85 -16.64 -5.32
CA VAL A 311 -1.57 -17.21 -5.77
C VAL A 311 -1.68 -17.66 -7.22
N ILE A 312 -0.89 -17.05 -8.12
CA ILE A 312 -0.83 -17.39 -9.54
C ILE A 312 0.41 -18.19 -9.92
N ASN A 313 1.46 -18.13 -9.11
CA ASN A 313 2.65 -18.95 -9.30
C ASN A 313 3.35 -19.22 -7.96
N THR A 314 4.01 -20.39 -7.88
CA THR A 314 4.76 -20.85 -6.71
C THR A 314 6.08 -21.44 -7.17
N TRP A 315 7.19 -21.01 -6.57
CA TRP A 315 8.53 -21.53 -6.80
C TRP A 315 9.13 -22.10 -5.52
N TYR A 316 9.97 -23.13 -5.67
CA TYR A 316 10.70 -23.76 -4.57
C TYR A 316 12.22 -23.65 -4.80
N PRO A 317 12.80 -22.45 -4.62
CA PRO A 317 14.18 -22.22 -5.03
C PRO A 317 15.21 -22.98 -4.19
N ASN A 318 14.91 -23.29 -2.92
CA ASN A 318 15.83 -23.95 -1.99
C ASN A 318 17.23 -23.29 -2.02
N SER A 319 17.24 -21.97 -1.89
CA SER A 319 18.42 -21.10 -2.03
C SER A 319 18.34 -19.98 -1.00
N SER A 320 19.48 -19.53 -0.48
CA SER A 320 19.55 -18.35 0.40
C SER A 320 19.53 -17.03 -0.38
N THR A 321 19.80 -17.07 -1.69
CA THR A 321 19.79 -15.89 -2.57
C THR A 321 19.04 -16.17 -3.88
N PRO A 322 17.74 -16.49 -3.85
CA PRO A 322 16.97 -16.78 -5.05
C PRO A 322 16.84 -15.55 -5.95
N VAL A 323 16.86 -15.79 -7.26
CA VAL A 323 16.48 -14.82 -8.29
C VAL A 323 15.45 -15.49 -9.19
N ILE A 324 14.22 -15.02 -9.12
CA ILE A 324 13.12 -15.47 -9.96
C ILE A 324 12.86 -14.42 -11.02
N THR A 325 12.67 -14.87 -12.25
CA THR A 325 12.22 -14.05 -13.37
C THR A 325 11.02 -14.72 -14.01
N ASP A 326 9.95 -13.97 -14.27
CA ASP A 326 8.75 -14.47 -14.94
C ASP A 326 8.14 -13.40 -15.85
N THR A 327 7.03 -13.72 -16.51
CA THR A 327 6.21 -12.77 -17.26
C THR A 327 4.75 -13.09 -17.00
N VAL A 328 3.96 -12.08 -16.65
CA VAL A 328 2.54 -12.21 -16.34
C VAL A 328 1.70 -11.31 -17.23
N THR A 329 0.43 -11.66 -17.37
CA THR A 329 -0.56 -10.77 -17.98
C THR A 329 -1.35 -10.04 -16.91
N SER A 330 -1.43 -8.73 -17.07
CA SER A 330 -2.18 -7.82 -16.21
C SER A 330 -3.24 -7.05 -17.02
N ALA A 331 -4.22 -6.54 -16.29
CA ALA A 331 -5.23 -5.61 -16.74
C ALA A 331 -5.41 -4.52 -15.66
N ASP A 332 -6.00 -3.42 -16.08
CA ASP A 332 -6.31 -2.26 -15.27
C ASP A 332 -6.99 -2.65 -13.95
N GLY A 333 -6.48 -2.11 -12.84
CA GLY A 333 -6.98 -2.38 -11.50
C GLY A 333 -6.45 -3.67 -10.87
N ASP A 334 -5.67 -4.48 -11.60
CA ASP A 334 -4.91 -5.57 -10.98
C ASP A 334 -3.87 -5.04 -10.00
N TYR A 335 -3.52 -5.85 -9.01
CA TYR A 335 -2.32 -5.66 -8.21
C TYR A 335 -1.58 -6.98 -8.01
N PHE A 336 -0.27 -6.90 -7.88
CA PHE A 336 0.61 -8.03 -7.67
C PHE A 336 1.48 -7.82 -6.45
N TYR A 337 1.65 -8.84 -5.63
CA TYR A 337 2.65 -8.83 -4.55
C TYR A 337 3.23 -10.23 -4.40
N CYS A 338 4.32 -10.36 -3.65
CA CYS A 338 4.93 -11.66 -3.41
C CYS A 338 5.03 -11.97 -1.93
N ARG A 339 4.95 -13.27 -1.64
CA ARG A 339 5.20 -13.87 -0.33
C ARG A 339 6.44 -14.75 -0.43
N ILE A 340 7.28 -14.69 0.59
CA ILE A 340 8.46 -15.54 0.75
C ILE A 340 8.34 -16.29 2.08
N MET A 341 8.66 -17.58 2.06
CA MET A 341 8.77 -18.42 3.24
C MET A 341 10.19 -19.00 3.33
N GLN A 342 10.86 -18.78 4.45
CA GLN A 342 12.12 -19.42 4.83
C GLN A 342 11.87 -20.85 5.36
N ALA A 343 12.91 -21.68 5.34
CA ALA A 343 12.82 -23.09 5.72
C ALA A 343 12.55 -23.34 7.22
N ASP A 344 12.74 -22.33 8.07
CA ASP A 344 12.42 -22.34 9.50
C ASP A 344 11.01 -21.81 9.81
N GLY A 345 10.30 -21.28 8.81
CA GLY A 345 8.93 -20.79 8.93
C GLY A 345 8.81 -19.27 9.01
N ASP A 346 9.92 -18.52 8.95
CA ASP A 346 9.87 -17.07 8.85
C ASP A 346 9.34 -16.65 7.47
N GLU A 347 8.55 -15.57 7.45
CA GLU A 347 7.79 -15.12 6.29
C GLU A 347 8.04 -13.64 6.01
N ALA A 348 8.06 -13.26 4.72
CA ALA A 348 7.98 -11.87 4.30
C ALA A 348 6.96 -11.66 3.18
N ILE A 349 6.25 -10.53 3.24
CA ILE A 349 5.23 -10.13 2.28
C ILE A 349 5.59 -8.74 1.74
N SER A 350 5.77 -8.61 0.42
CA SER A 350 6.07 -7.32 -0.22
C SER A 350 4.85 -6.40 -0.27
N SER A 351 5.06 -5.09 -0.35
CA SER A 351 4.05 -4.21 -0.92
C SER A 351 3.64 -4.62 -2.33
N PRO A 352 2.44 -4.21 -2.80
CA PRO A 352 1.98 -4.52 -4.13
C PRO A 352 2.60 -3.59 -5.18
N ILE A 353 2.63 -4.06 -6.41
CA ILE A 353 2.72 -3.21 -7.60
C ILE A 353 1.31 -3.14 -8.17
N PHE A 354 0.83 -1.92 -8.37
CA PHE A 354 -0.51 -1.63 -8.89
C PHE A 354 -0.46 -1.49 -10.40
N ILE A 355 -1.50 -1.97 -11.07
CA ILE A 355 -1.66 -1.80 -12.51
C ILE A 355 -2.62 -0.64 -12.72
N ALA A 356 -2.05 0.52 -13.05
CA ALA A 356 -2.84 1.65 -13.51
C ALA A 356 -3.62 1.21 -14.73
N GLY A 357 -4.89 1.63 -14.80
CA GLY A 357 -5.51 1.67 -16.10
C GLY A 357 -4.82 2.68 -16.99
N ASP A 358 -4.90 2.45 -18.30
CA ASP A 358 -4.52 3.49 -19.26
C ASP A 358 -5.21 4.79 -18.80
N THR A 359 -4.44 5.87 -18.63
CA THR A 359 -5.07 7.16 -18.36
C THR A 359 -6.01 7.42 -19.53
N PRO A 360 -7.33 7.54 -19.33
CA PRO A 360 -8.24 7.77 -20.43
C PRO A 360 -7.73 8.98 -21.23
N ILE A 361 -7.47 8.76 -22.51
CA ILE A 361 -6.99 9.80 -23.43
C ILE A 361 -8.15 10.28 -24.27
N ASP A 362 -8.10 11.54 -24.66
CA ASP A 362 -8.95 12.12 -25.68
C ASP A 362 -8.09 12.14 -26.94
N ASN A 363 -8.18 11.07 -27.75
CA ASN A 363 -7.25 10.83 -28.84
C ASN A 363 -7.68 11.51 -30.15
N ASP A 364 -8.96 11.80 -30.34
CA ASP A 364 -9.46 12.56 -31.48
C ASP A 364 -9.78 14.04 -31.20
N GLY A 365 -9.81 14.45 -29.93
CA GLY A 365 -9.87 15.85 -29.49
C GLY A 365 -11.28 16.39 -29.30
N ASP A 366 -12.27 15.54 -29.08
CA ASP A 366 -13.68 15.90 -28.97
C ASP A 366 -14.13 16.21 -27.52
N SER A 367 -13.20 16.08 -26.55
CA SER A 367 -13.37 16.28 -25.10
C SER A 367 -14.05 15.14 -24.32
N TYR A 368 -14.27 14.00 -24.95
CA TYR A 368 -14.54 12.73 -24.30
C TYR A 368 -13.26 11.90 -24.25
N TYR A 369 -13.15 11.05 -23.24
CA TYR A 369 -11.98 10.20 -23.06
C TYR A 369 -12.34 8.76 -23.43
N SER A 370 -11.33 7.94 -23.73
CA SER A 370 -11.47 6.53 -24.16
C SER A 370 -12.28 5.63 -23.22
N ASP A 371 -12.51 6.04 -21.97
CA ASP A 371 -13.31 5.28 -21.01
C ASP A 371 -14.84 5.48 -21.20
N VAL A 372 -15.24 6.54 -21.89
CA VAL A 372 -16.65 6.85 -22.21
C VAL A 372 -16.93 6.93 -23.70
N ASP A 373 -15.91 7.14 -24.52
CA ASP A 373 -16.00 7.22 -25.97
C ASP A 373 -15.97 5.82 -26.62
N CYS A 374 -17.05 5.47 -27.32
CA CYS A 374 -17.17 4.20 -28.02
C CYS A 374 -16.27 4.10 -29.27
N ASN A 375 -15.73 5.21 -29.77
CA ASN A 375 -14.67 5.26 -30.77
C ASN A 375 -13.80 6.53 -30.67
N ASP A 376 -12.85 6.51 -29.71
CA ASP A 376 -11.82 7.53 -29.43
C ASP A 376 -10.78 7.75 -30.57
N ASN A 377 -11.15 7.52 -31.83
CA ASN A 377 -10.36 7.84 -33.01
C ASN A 377 -11.17 8.62 -34.07
N ASP A 378 -12.40 9.02 -33.74
CA ASP A 378 -13.34 9.69 -34.63
C ASP A 378 -14.15 10.74 -33.86
N ASP A 379 -13.79 12.01 -34.04
CA ASP A 379 -14.38 13.19 -33.35
C ASP A 379 -15.87 13.45 -33.62
N LEU A 380 -16.52 12.55 -34.35
CA LEU A 380 -17.95 12.53 -34.65
C LEU A 380 -18.72 11.43 -33.91
N ILE A 381 -18.04 10.52 -33.21
CA ILE A 381 -18.63 9.41 -32.46
C ILE A 381 -18.29 9.62 -30.99
N TYR A 382 -19.28 9.96 -30.18
CA TYR A 382 -19.07 10.27 -28.76
C TYR A 382 -20.37 10.31 -27.98
N PRO A 383 -20.34 10.22 -26.64
CA PRO A 383 -21.53 10.30 -25.79
C PRO A 383 -22.43 11.51 -26.11
N GLY A 384 -23.62 11.24 -26.64
CA GLY A 384 -24.61 12.25 -27.01
C GLY A 384 -24.34 13.01 -28.31
N ALA A 385 -23.53 12.45 -29.22
CA ALA A 385 -23.43 12.93 -30.60
C ALA A 385 -24.77 12.85 -31.34
N THR A 386 -24.82 13.36 -32.58
CA THR A 386 -26.02 13.21 -33.42
C THR A 386 -25.96 11.89 -34.16
N GLU A 387 -26.94 11.02 -33.93
CA GLU A 387 -27.04 9.73 -34.60
C GLU A 387 -27.23 9.86 -36.13
N SER A 388 -26.45 9.07 -36.88
CA SER A 388 -26.54 8.93 -38.33
C SER A 388 -27.35 7.70 -38.67
N CYS A 389 -28.63 7.89 -38.99
CA CYS A 389 -29.63 6.81 -39.04
C CYS A 389 -29.48 5.75 -40.15
N THR A 390 -28.36 5.71 -40.87
CA THR A 390 -28.18 4.82 -42.03
C THR A 390 -26.79 4.24 -42.23
N ASP A 391 -25.81 4.56 -41.38
CA ASP A 391 -24.42 4.16 -41.59
C ASP A 391 -24.00 2.91 -40.81
N GLY A 392 -24.85 2.40 -39.92
CA GLY A 392 -24.62 1.19 -39.15
C GLY A 392 -23.63 1.36 -37.99
N ILE A 393 -23.39 2.60 -37.56
CA ILE A 393 -22.53 2.97 -36.43
C ILE A 393 -23.41 3.54 -35.32
N ASP A 394 -23.02 3.29 -34.06
CA ASP A 394 -23.58 3.96 -32.87
C ASP A 394 -22.80 5.26 -32.69
N ASN A 395 -23.34 6.39 -33.16
CA ASN A 395 -22.59 7.65 -33.14
C ASN A 395 -22.65 8.31 -31.76
N ASP A 396 -23.72 8.09 -30.99
CA ASP A 396 -23.94 8.77 -29.72
C ASP A 396 -23.56 7.93 -28.48
N CYS A 397 -23.05 6.72 -28.72
CA CYS A 397 -22.59 5.74 -27.74
C CYS A 397 -23.68 5.26 -26.77
N ASP A 398 -24.95 5.26 -27.18
CA ASP A 398 -26.08 4.79 -26.37
C ASP A 398 -26.37 3.28 -26.50
N GLN A 399 -25.55 2.58 -27.31
CA GLN A 399 -25.63 1.15 -27.66
C GLN A 399 -26.75 0.79 -28.63
N THR A 400 -27.37 1.77 -29.26
CA THR A 400 -28.31 1.58 -30.36
C THR A 400 -27.72 2.12 -31.67
N VAL A 401 -28.32 1.71 -32.79
CA VAL A 401 -27.76 1.98 -34.12
C VAL A 401 -28.91 2.19 -35.09
N ASP A 402 -28.80 3.21 -35.93
CA ASP A 402 -29.73 3.49 -37.03
C ASP A 402 -31.21 3.47 -36.57
N CYS A 403 -32.08 2.76 -37.28
CA CYS A 403 -33.51 2.70 -36.99
C CYS A 403 -33.89 1.91 -35.73
N ASN A 404 -32.93 1.28 -35.05
CA ASN A 404 -33.16 0.74 -33.71
C ASN A 404 -32.94 1.80 -32.63
N ASP A 405 -32.32 2.92 -32.99
CA ASP A 405 -32.13 4.08 -32.14
C ASP A 405 -33.41 4.91 -32.05
N SER A 406 -33.71 5.38 -30.84
CA SER A 406 -34.86 6.23 -30.57
C SER A 406 -34.74 7.64 -31.15
N ASP A 407 -33.51 8.14 -31.34
CA ASP A 407 -33.23 9.43 -31.94
C ASP A 407 -33.48 9.43 -33.45
N CYS A 408 -33.40 8.26 -34.08
CA CYS A 408 -33.77 8.04 -35.47
C CYS A 408 -35.26 7.85 -35.73
N SER A 409 -36.10 7.92 -34.69
CA SER A 409 -37.55 7.70 -34.81
C SER A 409 -38.27 8.65 -35.76
N SER A 410 -37.70 9.83 -36.03
CA SER A 410 -38.24 10.82 -36.98
C SER A 410 -37.52 10.86 -38.32
N ASP A 411 -36.45 10.07 -38.49
CA ASP A 411 -35.68 10.06 -39.72
C ASP A 411 -36.47 9.40 -40.86
N PRO A 412 -36.58 10.03 -42.05
CA PRO A 412 -37.29 9.48 -43.21
C PRO A 412 -36.81 8.09 -43.67
N SER A 413 -35.55 7.74 -43.44
CA SER A 413 -34.99 6.41 -43.77
C SER A 413 -35.52 5.30 -42.87
N CYS A 414 -35.86 5.65 -41.64
CA CYS A 414 -36.47 4.76 -40.65
C CYS A 414 -37.99 4.76 -40.69
N GLN A 415 -38.58 5.59 -41.54
CA GLN A 415 -40.02 5.54 -41.83
C GLN A 415 -40.31 4.47 -42.88
N VAL A 416 -41.26 3.58 -42.57
CA VAL A 416 -41.79 2.63 -43.55
C VAL A 416 -42.53 3.41 -44.64
N ASP A 417 -42.04 3.37 -45.89
CA ASP A 417 -42.78 3.90 -47.03
C ASP A 417 -43.99 3.02 -47.35
N CYS A 418 -45.11 3.30 -46.68
CA CYS A 418 -46.36 2.58 -46.87
C CYS A 418 -46.90 2.69 -48.31
N SER A 419 -46.45 3.65 -49.12
CA SER A 419 -46.94 3.84 -50.50
C SER A 419 -46.57 2.69 -51.44
N VAL A 420 -45.58 1.87 -51.08
CA VAL A 420 -45.17 0.66 -51.82
C VAL A 420 -46.23 -0.44 -51.76
N TYR A 421 -47.12 -0.43 -50.76
CA TYR A 421 -48.17 -1.42 -50.60
C TYR A 421 -49.39 -1.08 -51.45
N THR A 422 -49.54 -1.78 -52.57
CA THR A 422 -50.63 -1.53 -53.52
C THR A 422 -51.94 -2.26 -53.20
N ASN A 423 -51.98 -3.06 -52.13
CA ASN A 423 -53.18 -3.77 -51.70
C ASN A 423 -53.33 -3.83 -50.17
N LYS A 424 -54.59 -3.91 -49.72
CA LYS A 424 -54.98 -3.95 -48.31
C LYS A 424 -54.28 -5.05 -47.50
N GLY A 425 -54.10 -6.23 -48.10
CA GLY A 425 -53.55 -7.39 -47.39
C GLY A 425 -52.09 -7.22 -47.02
N THR A 426 -51.29 -6.63 -47.91
CA THR A 426 -49.88 -6.32 -47.64
C THR A 426 -49.73 -5.06 -46.79
N CYS A 427 -50.61 -4.08 -46.96
CA CYS A 427 -50.61 -2.84 -46.16
C CYS A 427 -50.90 -3.09 -44.68
N ASP A 428 -52.00 -3.79 -44.36
CA ASP A 428 -52.39 -4.06 -42.97
C ASP A 428 -51.52 -5.16 -42.31
N GLY A 429 -50.58 -5.75 -43.05
CA GLY A 429 -49.62 -6.73 -42.54
C GLY A 429 -48.39 -6.07 -41.91
N ASP A 430 -48.19 -4.78 -42.16
CA ASP A 430 -47.13 -3.96 -41.59
C ASP A 430 -47.71 -3.10 -40.46
N SER A 431 -47.15 -3.20 -39.25
CA SER A 431 -47.68 -2.51 -38.07
C SER A 431 -47.58 -0.99 -38.15
N SER A 432 -46.77 -0.46 -39.07
CA SER A 432 -46.56 0.98 -39.26
C SER A 432 -47.51 1.60 -40.30
N CYS A 433 -48.36 0.79 -40.94
CA CYS A 433 -49.22 1.21 -42.04
C CYS A 433 -50.70 0.86 -41.84
N TYR A 434 -51.60 1.64 -42.45
CA TYR A 434 -53.02 1.31 -42.55
C TYR A 434 -53.60 1.58 -43.93
N TRP A 435 -54.58 0.76 -44.32
CA TRP A 435 -55.27 0.93 -45.59
C TRP A 435 -56.43 1.94 -45.52
N ASP A 436 -56.31 3.07 -46.20
CA ASP A 436 -57.45 3.99 -46.37
C ASP A 436 -58.42 3.46 -47.44
N LYS A 437 -59.62 3.11 -47.00
CA LYS A 437 -60.69 2.60 -47.85
C LYS A 437 -61.22 3.64 -48.83
N SER A 438 -61.07 4.93 -48.53
CA SER A 438 -61.62 6.03 -49.33
C SER A 438 -60.76 6.33 -50.54
N SER A 439 -59.46 6.53 -50.33
CA SER A 439 -58.47 6.78 -51.39
C SER A 439 -57.98 5.50 -52.09
N LYS A 440 -58.15 4.32 -51.45
CA LYS A 440 -57.56 3.04 -51.88
C LYS A 440 -56.03 3.08 -51.95
N THR A 441 -55.41 3.80 -51.02
CA THR A 441 -53.97 3.85 -50.83
C THR A 441 -53.60 3.41 -49.42
N CYS A 442 -52.38 2.88 -49.27
CA CYS A 442 -51.81 2.57 -47.97
C CYS A 442 -51.09 3.81 -47.44
N LEU A 443 -51.34 4.16 -46.18
CA LEU A 443 -50.79 5.35 -45.51
C LEU A 443 -50.06 4.92 -44.24
N GLY A 444 -49.05 5.68 -43.82
CA GLY A 444 -48.44 5.51 -42.50
C GLY A 444 -49.41 5.89 -41.39
N HIS A 445 -49.27 5.24 -40.24
CA HIS A 445 -50.07 5.52 -39.05
C HIS A 445 -49.92 6.93 -38.49
#